data_AF-A0A554JBZ3-F1
#
_entry.id   AF-A0A554JBZ3-F1
#
_cell.length_a   1.000
_cell.length_b   1.000
_cell.length_c   1.000
_cell.angle_alpha   90.00
_cell.angle_beta   90.00
_cell.angle_gamma   90.00
#
_symmetry.space_group_name_H-M   'P 1'
#
loop_
_entity.id
_entity.type
_entity.pdbx_description
1 polymer ?
#
loop_
_entity_poly.entity_id
_entity_poly.type
_entity_poly.pdbx_seq_one_letter_code
_entity_poly.pdbx_strand_id
1 'polypeptide(L)' 'NYRFLLDALAAANSTQLMMEFSGALSPTLIKPVGEEGLQYIVMPVRLN' A
#
# COMPACT_ATOMS: atom_id res chain seq x y z
N ASN A 1 3.96 10.35 -1.43
CA ASN A 1 3.37 10.90 -0.19
C ASN A 1 3.46 9.84 0.88
N TYR A 2 4.29 10.05 1.91
CA TYR A 2 4.57 9.04 2.94
C TYR A 2 3.42 8.86 3.95
N ARG A 3 2.50 9.83 4.06
CA ARG A 3 1.38 9.76 5.01
C ARG A 3 0.41 8.64 4.65
N PHE A 4 0.06 8.48 3.38
CA PHE A 4 -0.81 7.39 2.92
C PHE A 4 -0.22 6.00 3.17
N LEU A 5 1.11 5.89 3.10
CA LEU A 5 1.80 4.65 3.45
C LEU A 5 1.65 4.38 4.96
N LEU A 6 1.94 5.38 5.81
CA LEU A 6 1.82 5.24 7.26
C LEU A 6 0.39 4.92 7.71
N ASP A 7 -0.61 5.54 7.08
CA ASP A 7 -2.02 5.27 7.39
C ASP A 7 -2.41 3.84 6.99
N ALA A 8 -1.91 3.34 5.86
CA ALA A 8 -2.11 1.94 5.44
C ALA A 8 -1.38 0.96 6.36
N LEU A 9 -0.18 1.31 6.86
CA LEU A 9 0.56 0.51 7.84
C LEU A 9 -0.15 0.47 9.19
N ALA A 10 -0.67 1.61 9.65
CA ALA A 10 -1.34 1.73 10.96
C ALA A 10 -2.70 1.03 11.00
N ALA A 11 -3.38 0.93 9.85
CA ALA A 11 -4.67 0.28 9.74
C ALA A 11 -4.58 -1.23 9.41
N ALA A 12 -3.38 -1.73 9.08
CA ALA A 12 -3.17 -3.15 8.87
C ALA A 12 -3.01 -3.87 10.22
N ASN A 13 -3.85 -4.87 10.47
CA ASN A 13 -3.82 -5.67 11.69
C ASN A 13 -2.85 -6.88 11.59
N SER A 14 -1.91 -6.83 10.63
CA SER A 14 -0.98 -7.92 10.31
C SER A 14 0.47 -7.49 10.50
N THR A 15 1.32 -8.43 10.91
CA THR A 15 2.76 -8.24 11.09
C THR A 15 3.52 -8.20 9.76
N GLN A 16 2.88 -8.62 8.66
CA GLN A 16 3.45 -8.66 7.32
C GLN A 16 2.49 -8.04 6.30
N LEU A 17 3.04 -7.24 5.39
CA LEU A 17 2.31 -6.56 4.34
C LEU A 17 2.91 -6.90 2.99
N MET A 18 2.04 -7.13 2.01
CA MET A 18 2.41 -7.34 0.62
C MET A 18 2.16 -6.06 -0.17
N MET A 19 3.20 -5.60 -0.86
CA MET A 19 3.14 -4.44 -1.74
C MET A 19 3.36 -4.91 -3.17
N GLU A 20 2.39 -4.67 -4.04
CA GLU A 20 2.48 -4.99 -5.47
C GLU A 20 2.69 -3.71 -6.27
N PHE A 21 3.80 -3.66 -7.01
CA PHE A 21 4.18 -2.55 -7.87
C PHE A 21 4.05 -2.99 -9.33
N SER A 22 3.24 -2.28 -10.10
CA SER A 22 3.03 -2.55 -11.54
C SER A 22 3.77 -1.55 -12.45
N GLY A 23 4.50 -0.59 -11.89
CA GLY A 23 5.30 0.42 -12.61
C GLY A 23 5.45 1.72 -11.82
N ALA A 24 6.41 2.58 -12.21
CA ALA A 24 6.73 3.82 -11.48
C ALA A 24 5.56 4.84 -11.41
N LEU A 25 4.63 4.77 -12.36
CA LEU A 25 3.42 5.61 -12.42
C LEU A 25 2.14 4.80 -12.24
N SER A 26 2.26 3.51 -11.93
CA SER A 26 1.12 2.63 -11.74
C SER A 26 0.72 2.61 -10.26
N PRO A 27 -0.57 2.42 -9.94
CA PRO A 27 -1.03 2.31 -8.57
C PRO A 27 -0.29 1.20 -7.82
N THR A 28 0.10 1.48 -6.57
CA THR A 28 0.66 0.48 -5.66
C THR A 28 -0.47 -0.11 -4.84
N LEU A 29 -0.60 -1.43 -4.87
CA LEU A 29 -1.54 -2.16 -4.03
C LEU A 29 -0.83 -2.60 -2.75
N ILE A 30 -1.42 -2.31 -1.59
CA ILE A 30 -0.94 -2.72 -0.29
C ILE A 30 -2.03 -3.56 0.37
N LYS A 31 -1.69 -4.80 0.73
CA LYS A 31 -2.61 -5.73 1.40
C LYS A 31 -1.91 -6.43 2.58
N PRO A 32 -2.58 -6.61 3.73
CA PRO A 32 -2.04 -7.42 4.82
C PRO A 32 -1.91 -8.88 4.38
N VAL A 33 -0.81 -9.51 4.76
CA VAL A 33 -0.62 -10.95 4.53
C VAL A 33 -1.44 -11.69 5.59
N GLY A 34 -2.33 -12.58 5.15
CA GLY A 34 -3.15 -13.41 6.03
C GLY A 34 -4.53 -12.84 6.39
N GLU A 35 -4.88 -11.64 5.93
CA GLU A 35 -6.21 -11.04 6.11
C GLU A 35 -6.87 -10.80 4.75
N GLU A 36 -8.06 -11.37 4.54
CA GLU A 36 -8.86 -11.13 3.34
C GLU A 36 -9.84 -9.97 3.57
N GLY A 37 -9.87 -8.99 2.65
CA GLY A 37 -10.88 -7.92 2.64
C GLY A 37 -10.34 -6.49 2.82
N LEU A 38 -9.09 -6.31 3.25
CA LEU A 38 -8.45 -5.00 3.37
C LEU A 38 -7.46 -4.77 2.22
N GLN A 39 -7.78 -3.81 1.35
CA GLN A 39 -6.95 -3.42 0.21
C GLN A 39 -6.77 -1.91 0.21
N TYR A 40 -5.52 -1.46 0.27
CA TYR A 40 -5.15 -0.06 0.16
C TYR A 40 -4.53 0.20 -1.21
N ILE A 41 -5.08 1.17 -1.94
CA ILE A 41 -4.53 1.62 -3.22
C ILE A 41 -3.85 2.96 -3.00
N VAL A 42 -2.54 3.02 -3.25
CA VAL A 42 -1.76 4.24 -3.16
C VAL A 42 -1.37 4.69 -4.57
N MET A 43 -1.78 5.90 -4.92
CA MET A 43 -1.39 6.52 -6.19
C MET A 43 0.03 7.07 -6.11
N PRO A 44 0.91 6.75 -7.08
CA PRO A 44 2.24 7.32 -7.12
C PRO A 44 2.16 8.82 -7.42
N VAL A 45 3.07 9.58 -6.81
CA VAL A 45 3.28 10.99 -7.13
C VAL A 45 4.47 11.10 -8.08
N ARG A 46 4.38 11.99 -9.07
CA ARG A 46 5.51 12.24 -9.97
C ARG A 46 6.67 12.81 -9.16
N LEU A 47 7.79 12.09 -9.14
CA LEU A 47 9.06 12.60 -8.66
C LEU A 47 9.73 13.31 -9.84
N ASN A 48 9.68 14.64 -9.85
CA ASN A 48 10.46 15.49 -10.76
C ASN A 48 11.81 15.78 -10.12
#